data_AF-A0A1G7URM7-F1
#
_entry.id   AF-A0A1G7URM7-F1
#
_cell.length_a   1.000
_cell.length_b   1.000
_cell.length_c   1.000
_cell.angle_alpha   90.00
_cell.angle_beta   90.00
_cell.angle_gamma   90.00
#
_symmetry.space_group_name_H-M   'P 1'
#
loop_
_entity.id
_entity.type
_entity.pdbx_description
1 polymer ?
#
loop_
_entity_poly.entity_id
_entity_poly.type
_entity_poly.pdbx_seq_one_letter_code
_entity_poly.pdbx_strand_id
1 'polypeptide(L)'
;MNKTTEVKGAVVSIGDFNEIHDVNVQVNMVEAMADGELRSLAEQLASLRQALQSKAASADDFVELGQLAQAEKAAQAGDKTGAFDALRKVGRWSLDAARDLGVALLAEVIKKSAGIG
;
A
#
# COMPACT_ATOMS: atom_id res chain seq x y z
N MET A 1 25.30 46.94 35.92
CA MET A 1 25.07 45.64 35.25
C MET A 1 24.25 44.78 36.19
N ASN A 2 22.97 44.51 35.89
CA ASN A 2 22.27 43.30 36.33
C ASN A 2 20.95 43.14 35.57
N LYS A 3 20.70 41.87 35.23
CA LYS A 3 19.84 41.35 34.17
C LYS A 3 18.35 41.50 34.44
N THR A 4 17.63 41.80 33.37
CA THR A 4 16.17 41.76 33.22
C THR A 4 15.62 40.37 33.50
N THR A 5 14.65 40.30 34.42
CA THR A 5 13.82 39.10 34.65
C THR A 5 12.52 39.28 33.87
N GLU A 6 12.36 38.57 32.76
CA GLU A 6 11.06 38.38 32.12
C GLU A 6 10.57 36.96 32.40
N VAL A 7 9.64 36.84 33.34
CA VAL A 7 8.79 35.66 33.50
C VAL A 7 7.51 35.91 32.71
N LYS A 8 7.41 35.32 31.52
CA LYS A 8 6.15 35.23 30.77
C LYS A 8 5.73 33.77 30.74
N GLY A 9 4.76 33.45 31.58
CA GLY A 9 4.04 32.19 31.54
C GLY A 9 3.28 32.07 30.22
N ALA A 10 3.60 31.01 29.48
CA ALA A 10 2.71 30.36 28.54
C ALA A 10 3.06 28.87 28.58
N VAL A 11 2.42 28.16 29.51
CA VAL A 11 2.40 26.71 29.54
C VAL A 11 1.16 26.30 28.75
N VAL A 12 1.36 25.82 27.53
CA VAL A 12 0.44 24.90 26.86
C VAL A 12 1.30 23.91 26.09
N SER A 13 1.37 22.70 26.64
CA SER A 13 1.74 21.47 25.95
C SER A 13 0.83 21.28 24.74
N ILE A 14 1.36 20.72 23.66
CA ILE A 14 0.84 19.51 23.00
C ILE A 14 1.95 19.11 22.03
N GLY A 15 2.45 17.89 22.21
CA GLY A 15 3.49 17.33 21.36
C GLY A 15 3.02 17.26 19.93
N ASP A 16 3.84 17.77 19.02
CA ASP A 16 3.79 17.32 17.64
C ASP A 16 4.45 15.93 17.62
N PHE A 17 3.64 14.93 17.93
CA PHE A 17 3.92 13.58 17.52
C PHE A 17 3.49 13.49 16.06
N ASN A 18 4.43 13.05 15.21
CA ASN A 18 4.18 12.40 13.94
C ASN A 18 4.33 13.24 12.66
N GLU A 19 5.52 13.80 12.45
CA GLU A 19 6.16 13.73 11.12
C GLU A 19 7.37 12.78 11.16
N ILE A 20 7.14 11.57 11.65
CA ILE A 20 7.88 10.41 11.14
C ILE A 20 7.20 10.04 9.82
N HIS A 21 7.55 10.73 8.75
CA HIS A 21 7.59 10.06 7.45
C HIS A 21 8.96 9.37 7.34
N ASP A 22 9.22 8.42 8.24
CA ASP A 22 10.11 7.30 7.92
C ASP A 22 9.36 6.45 6.89
N VAL A 23 9.39 6.93 5.65
CA VAL A 23 9.20 6.07 4.50
C VAL A 23 10.59 5.64 4.05
N ASN A 24 11.38 5.10 4.98
CA ASN A 24 12.41 4.13 4.65
C ASN A 24 11.84 2.70 4.73
N VAL A 25 10.50 2.56 4.64
CA VAL A 25 9.82 1.27 4.63
C VAL A 25 10.01 0.59 3.27
N GLN A 26 11.10 -0.16 3.19
CA GLN A 26 11.24 -1.39 2.40
C GLN A 26 11.20 -1.24 0.86
N VAL A 27 12.09 -0.41 0.29
CA VAL A 27 12.28 -0.35 -1.18
C VAL A 27 13.02 -1.58 -1.74
N ASN A 28 13.65 -2.37 -0.86
CA ASN A 28 14.56 -3.48 -1.22
C ASN A 28 13.90 -4.63 -2.02
N MET A 29 12.58 -4.69 -2.12
CA MET A 29 11.86 -5.75 -2.87
C MET A 29 11.25 -5.26 -4.17
N VAL A 30 10.92 -3.97 -4.26
CA VAL A 30 10.47 -3.32 -5.50
C VAL A 30 11.56 -3.45 -6.57
N GLU A 31 12.83 -3.32 -6.16
CA GLU A 31 13.99 -3.49 -7.04
C GLU A 31 14.29 -4.97 -7.37
N ALA A 32 13.93 -5.90 -6.48
CA ALA A 32 14.21 -7.32 -6.61
C ALA A 32 13.23 -8.07 -7.56
N MET A 33 12.08 -7.47 -7.87
CA MET A 33 11.15 -8.05 -8.84
C MET A 33 11.69 -7.94 -10.27
N ALA A 34 11.82 -9.08 -10.94
CA ALA A 34 12.14 -9.11 -12.36
C ALA A 34 10.93 -8.61 -13.20
N ASP A 35 11.18 -8.08 -14.40
CA ASP A 35 10.12 -7.63 -15.30
C ASP A 35 9.12 -8.75 -15.66
N GLY A 36 9.57 -10.01 -15.68
CA GLY A 36 8.70 -11.19 -15.87
C GLY A 36 7.77 -11.47 -14.68
N GLU A 37 8.21 -11.17 -13.46
CA GLU A 37 7.39 -11.26 -12.25
C GLU A 37 6.33 -10.14 -12.26
N LEU A 38 6.69 -8.96 -12.78
CA LEU A 38 5.77 -7.82 -12.90
C LEU A 38 4.63 -8.10 -13.87
N ARG A 39 4.94 -8.76 -15.00
CA ARG A 39 3.92 -9.20 -15.95
C ARG A 39 3.02 -10.27 -15.34
N SER A 40 3.61 -11.24 -14.65
CA SER A 40 2.86 -12.26 -13.91
C SER A 40 1.98 -11.63 -12.82
N LEU A 41 2.45 -10.56 -12.16
CA LEU A 41 1.68 -9.81 -11.17
C LEU A 41 0.47 -9.13 -11.82
N ALA A 42 0.63 -8.51 -12.98
CA ALA A 42 -0.47 -7.90 -13.73
C ALA A 42 -1.54 -8.92 -14.14
N GLU A 43 -1.14 -10.12 -14.59
CA GLU A 43 -2.07 -11.19 -14.96
C GLU A 43 -2.84 -11.73 -13.74
N GLN A 44 -2.16 -11.85 -12.60
CA GLN A 44 -2.79 -12.24 -11.34
C GLN A 44 -3.73 -11.16 -10.80
N LEU A 45 -3.35 -9.88 -10.92
CA LEU A 45 -4.20 -8.74 -10.56
C LEU A 45 -5.46 -8.68 -11.40
N ALA A 46 -5.35 -8.91 -12.72
CA ALA A 46 -6.52 -8.98 -13.60
C ALA A 46 -7.47 -10.10 -13.18
N SER A 47 -6.94 -11.30 -12.91
CA SER A 47 -7.72 -12.45 -12.44
C SER A 47 -8.41 -12.18 -11.10
N LEU A 48 -7.68 -11.59 -10.14
CA LEU A 48 -8.21 -11.19 -8.84
C LEU A 48 -9.31 -10.14 -8.99
N ARG A 49 -9.09 -9.11 -9.81
CA ARG A 49 -10.08 -8.06 -10.06
C ARG A 49 -11.36 -8.64 -10.66
N GLN A 50 -11.26 -9.56 -11.62
CA GLN A 50 -12.44 -10.22 -12.21
C GLN A 50 -13.20 -11.07 -11.18
N ALA A 51 -12.50 -11.82 -10.34
CA ALA A 51 -13.13 -12.62 -9.29
C ALA A 51 -13.82 -11.72 -8.24
N LEU A 52 -13.16 -10.63 -7.83
CA LEU A 52 -13.69 -9.67 -6.88
C LEU A 52 -14.83 -8.81 -7.46
N GLN A 53 -14.84 -8.55 -8.76
CA GLN A 53 -15.90 -7.80 -9.42
C GLN A 53 -17.28 -8.46 -9.24
N SER A 54 -17.33 -9.79 -9.19
CA SER A 54 -18.56 -10.55 -8.94
C SER A 54 -18.93 -10.62 -7.45
N LYS A 55 -18.01 -10.30 -6.55
CA LYS A 55 -18.21 -10.30 -5.08
C LYS A 55 -18.45 -8.90 -4.51
N ALA A 56 -18.09 -7.84 -5.25
CA ALA A 56 -18.26 -6.47 -4.82
C ALA A 56 -19.74 -6.12 -4.61
N ALA A 57 -20.06 -5.68 -3.40
CA ALA A 57 -21.42 -5.32 -2.99
C ALA A 57 -21.51 -3.90 -2.41
N SER A 58 -20.38 -3.32 -2.02
CA SER A 58 -20.29 -2.02 -1.35
C SER A 58 -19.41 -1.03 -2.10
N ALA A 59 -19.58 0.27 -1.85
CA ALA A 59 -18.74 1.31 -2.46
C ALA A 59 -17.24 1.09 -2.17
N ASP A 60 -16.88 0.68 -0.95
CA ASP A 60 -15.50 0.33 -0.57
C ASP A 60 -14.92 -0.81 -1.43
N ASP A 61 -15.72 -1.83 -1.75
CA ASP A 61 -15.29 -2.93 -2.62
C ASP A 61 -14.95 -2.41 -4.03
N PHE A 62 -15.75 -1.49 -4.56
CA PHE A 62 -15.48 -0.86 -5.85
C PHE A 62 -14.25 0.07 -5.81
N VAL A 63 -13.99 0.71 -4.67
CA VAL A 63 -12.76 1.48 -4.46
C VAL A 63 -11.54 0.55 -4.47
N GLU A 64 -11.59 -0.60 -3.77
CA GLU A 64 -10.52 -1.61 -3.82
C GLU A 64 -10.32 -2.17 -5.23
N LEU A 65 -11.39 -2.43 -5.99
CA LEU A 65 -11.31 -2.82 -7.40
C LEU A 65 -10.61 -1.75 -8.27
N GLY A 66 -10.83 -0.47 -7.96
CA GLY A 66 -10.13 0.65 -8.57
C GLY A 66 -8.63 0.64 -8.25
N GLN A 67 -8.27 0.39 -6.99
CA GLN A 67 -6.87 0.27 -6.57
C GLN A 67 -6.18 -0.94 -7.23
N LEU A 68 -6.88 -2.08 -7.35
CA LEU A 68 -6.39 -3.26 -8.07
C LEU A 68 -6.15 -2.96 -9.56
N ALA A 69 -7.09 -2.26 -10.21
CA ALA A 69 -6.92 -1.83 -11.60
C ALA A 69 -5.74 -0.86 -11.77
N GLN A 70 -5.51 0.01 -10.78
CA GLN A 70 -4.37 0.92 -10.78
C GLN A 70 -3.05 0.17 -10.60
N ALA A 71 -3.01 -0.82 -9.71
CA ALA A 71 -1.87 -1.71 -9.54
C ALA A 71 -1.56 -2.49 -10.82
N GLU A 72 -2.59 -3.02 -11.50
CA GLU A 72 -2.45 -3.75 -12.76
C GLU A 72 -1.82 -2.85 -13.83
N LYS A 73 -2.34 -1.64 -14.00
CA LYS A 73 -1.84 -0.68 -14.98
C LYS A 73 -0.39 -0.29 -14.69
N ALA A 74 -0.04 -0.07 -13.44
CA ALA A 74 1.33 0.24 -13.04
C ALA A 74 2.27 -0.95 -13.29
N ALA A 75 1.86 -2.17 -12.96
CA ALA A 75 2.62 -3.39 -13.24
C ALA A 75 2.81 -3.62 -14.75
N GLN A 76 1.79 -3.36 -15.58
CA GLN A 76 1.91 -3.43 -17.04
C GLN A 76 2.86 -2.35 -17.60
N ALA A 77 2.91 -1.18 -16.96
CA ALA A 77 3.78 -0.08 -17.37
C ALA A 77 5.25 -0.25 -16.93
N GLY A 78 5.59 -1.32 -16.20
CA GLY A 78 6.92 -1.46 -15.59
C GLY A 78 7.10 -0.62 -14.32
N ASP A 79 6.04 0.06 -13.86
CA ASP A 79 6.05 0.93 -12.70
C ASP A 79 5.84 0.10 -11.42
N LYS A 80 6.94 -0.48 -10.95
CA LYS A 80 6.97 -1.33 -9.76
C LYS A 80 6.47 -0.54 -8.55
N THR A 81 7.03 0.64 -8.30
CA THR A 81 6.69 1.46 -7.13
C THR A 81 5.20 1.81 -7.09
N GLY A 82 4.62 2.22 -8.22
CA GLY A 82 3.20 2.53 -8.35
C GLY A 82 2.30 1.30 -8.19
N ALA A 83 2.73 0.13 -8.68
CA ALA A 83 2.01 -1.12 -8.47
C ALA A 83 1.96 -1.48 -6.99
N PHE A 84 3.09 -1.39 -6.30
CA PHE A 84 3.16 -1.63 -4.86
C PHE A 84 2.36 -0.60 -4.07
N ASP A 85 2.47 0.70 -4.36
CA ASP A 85 1.72 1.77 -3.66
C ASP A 85 0.20 1.57 -3.74
N ALA A 86 -0.29 1.24 -4.94
CA ALA A 86 -1.69 0.88 -5.14
C ALA A 86 -2.05 -0.35 -4.30
N LEU A 87 -1.22 -1.41 -4.33
CA LEU A 87 -1.42 -2.62 -3.53
C LEU A 87 -1.38 -2.39 -2.01
N ARG A 88 -0.69 -1.37 -1.49
CA ARG A 88 -0.74 -1.02 -0.05
C ARG A 88 -2.11 -0.52 0.38
N LYS A 89 -2.83 0.12 -0.56
CA LYS A 89 -4.19 0.64 -0.34
C LYS A 89 -5.25 -0.45 -0.48
N VAL A 90 -4.85 -1.59 -1.04
CA VAL A 90 -5.70 -2.77 -1.15
C VAL A 90 -5.72 -3.49 0.20
N GLY A 91 -6.92 -3.80 0.70
CA GLY A 91 -7.14 -4.24 2.05
C GLY A 91 -7.15 -5.75 2.21
N ARG A 92 -7.68 -6.18 3.37
CA ARG A 92 -7.78 -7.60 3.74
C ARG A 92 -8.69 -8.38 2.80
N TRP A 93 -9.66 -7.73 2.16
CA TRP A 93 -10.59 -8.37 1.22
C TRP A 93 -9.87 -8.93 0.00
N SER A 94 -9.03 -8.12 -0.64
CA SER A 94 -8.28 -8.59 -1.81
C SER A 94 -7.14 -9.55 -1.44
N LEU A 95 -6.56 -9.43 -0.25
CA LEU A 95 -5.62 -10.45 0.27
C LEU A 95 -6.33 -11.81 0.42
N ASP A 96 -7.54 -11.82 0.97
CA ASP A 96 -8.32 -13.06 1.16
C ASP A 96 -8.65 -13.70 -0.19
N ALA A 97 -9.10 -12.89 -1.16
CA ALA A 97 -9.37 -13.36 -2.51
C ALA A 97 -8.11 -13.79 -3.28
N ALA A 98 -6.96 -13.15 -3.06
CA ALA A 98 -5.69 -13.59 -3.63
C ALA A 98 -5.27 -14.96 -3.09
N ARG A 99 -5.53 -15.21 -1.79
CA ARG A 99 -5.30 -16.52 -1.17
C ARG A 99 -6.26 -17.58 -1.69
N ASP A 100 -7.53 -17.24 -1.88
CA ASP A 100 -8.57 -18.12 -2.41
C ASP A 100 -8.27 -18.56 -3.86
N LEU A 101 -7.78 -17.63 -4.69
CA LEU A 101 -7.33 -17.90 -6.06
C LEU A 101 -5.99 -18.64 -6.15
N GLY A 102 -5.28 -18.83 -5.03
CA GLY A 102 -3.98 -19.49 -5.00
C GLY A 102 -2.84 -18.68 -5.64
N VAL A 103 -3.02 -17.37 -5.81
CA VAL A 103 -2.00 -16.47 -6.37
C VAL A 103 -1.00 -16.07 -5.29
N ALA A 104 -0.10 -17.01 -4.98
CA ALA A 104 0.89 -16.89 -3.92
C ALA A 104 1.80 -15.67 -4.08
N LEU A 105 2.21 -15.34 -5.32
CA LEU A 105 3.02 -14.15 -5.58
C LEU A 105 2.25 -12.87 -5.22
N LEU A 106 1.01 -12.74 -5.69
CA LEU A 106 0.17 -11.58 -5.39
C LEU A 106 -0.15 -11.46 -3.89
N ALA A 107 -0.46 -12.57 -3.23
CA ALA A 107 -0.72 -12.61 -1.80
C ALA A 107 0.53 -12.20 -0.99
N GLU A 108 1.72 -12.66 -1.38
CA GLU A 108 2.98 -12.31 -0.72
C GLU A 108 3.36 -10.84 -0.93
N VAL A 109 3.09 -10.31 -2.13
CA VAL A 109 3.26 -8.89 -2.46
C VAL A 109 2.33 -8.02 -1.63
N ILE A 110 1.02 -8.34 -1.58
CA ILE A 110 0.03 -7.61 -0.78
C ILE A 110 0.39 -7.69 0.71
N LYS A 111 0.78 -8.87 1.19
CA LYS A 111 1.16 -9.07 2.59
C LYS A 111 2.32 -8.15 2.99
N LYS A 112 3.36 -8.09 2.15
CA LYS A 112 4.52 -7.19 2.36
C LYS A 112 4.19 -5.72 2.18
N SER A 113 3.40 -5.37 1.16
CA SER A 113 3.06 -3.98 0.85
C SER A 113 2.14 -3.39 1.94
N ALA A 114 1.15 -4.15 2.41
CA ALA A 114 0.26 -3.76 3.49
C ALA A 114 0.93 -3.81 4.88
N GLY A 115 2.17 -4.30 4.99
CA GLY A 115 2.88 -4.42 6.27
C GLY A 115 2.24 -5.40 7.25
N ILE A 116 1.41 -6.33 6.75
CA ILE A 116 0.71 -7.32 7.56
C ILE A 116 1.68 -8.49 7.77
N GLY A 117 2.43 -8.47 8.87
CA GLY A 117 3.31 -9.57 9.29
C GLY A 117 2.53 -10.81 9.74
#